data_AF-A0A1F7BTV0-F1
#
_entry.id   AF-A0A1F7BTV0-F1
#
_cell.length_a   1.000
_cell.length_b   1.000
_cell.length_c   1.000
_cell.angle_alpha   90.00
_cell.angle_beta   90.00
_cell.angle_gamma   90.00
#
_symmetry.space_group_name_H-M   'P 1'
#
loop_
_entity.id
_entity.type
_entity.pdbx_description
1 polymer ?
#
loop_
_entity_poly.entity_id
_entity_poly.type
_entity_poly.pdbx_seq_one_letter_code
_entity_poly.pdbx_strand_id
1 'polypeptide(L)'
;MAHPDLAQFWKKLNRKMHVHPEDSPFLHFPKKPYTSYQHYISDYLQNKVNDSTLHSGLLPVPYIGNIESATVYILMLNPGFSHDDYIAESKYFPNFRKALKANLKAKSPFLFLHPDFLWTGGGRYWEKRFAIIAKELLRKKKIAYKEALKLISEKVACIELFPYHSKKFSVSANTLNQLPSSQKAKAFVQKYVIQRAKRREALLIVRGNKFWEIEESAPNIVIIKSRTVSFKKIIEIFLEYIS
;
A
#
# COMPACT_ATOMS: atom_id res chain seq x y z
N MET A 1 -12.22 4.99 -21.53
CA MET A 1 -11.86 5.78 -20.32
C MET A 1 -12.79 5.34 -19.18
N ALA A 2 -12.32 5.40 -17.93
CA ALA A 2 -12.90 4.82 -16.69
C ALA A 2 -12.76 3.30 -16.52
N HIS A 3 -11.72 2.85 -15.81
CA HIS A 3 -11.78 1.59 -15.04
C HIS A 3 -11.40 1.85 -13.58
N PRO A 4 -12.30 2.46 -12.78
CA PRO A 4 -12.12 2.60 -11.35
C PRO A 4 -12.66 1.38 -10.60
N ASP A 5 -12.70 0.19 -11.21
CA ASP A 5 -13.30 -1.02 -10.62
C ASP A 5 -12.80 -1.29 -9.20
N LEU A 6 -11.50 -1.07 -8.97
CA LEU A 6 -10.88 -1.22 -7.66
C LEU A 6 -11.37 -0.15 -6.67
N ALA A 7 -11.36 1.14 -7.03
CA ALA A 7 -11.84 2.21 -6.15
C ALA A 7 -13.35 2.10 -5.89
N GLN A 8 -14.12 1.72 -6.91
CA GLN A 8 -15.56 1.49 -6.83
C GLN A 8 -15.89 0.33 -5.90
N PHE A 9 -15.10 -0.76 -5.94
CA PHE A 9 -15.21 -1.88 -5.01
C PHE A 9 -15.06 -1.38 -3.56
N TRP A 10 -13.98 -0.66 -3.25
CA TRP A 10 -13.72 -0.19 -1.89
C TRP A 10 -14.68 0.88 -1.36
N LYS A 11 -15.40 1.60 -2.23
CA LYS A 11 -16.50 2.49 -1.80
C LYS A 11 -17.65 1.74 -1.14
N LYS A 12 -17.81 0.44 -1.39
CA LYS A 12 -18.84 -0.40 -0.77
C LYS A 12 -18.48 -0.84 0.65
N LEU A 13 -17.25 -0.59 1.11
CA LEU A 13 -16.88 -0.90 2.49
C LEU A 13 -17.76 -0.10 3.46
N ASN A 14 -18.58 -0.81 4.23
CA ASN A 14 -19.42 -0.19 5.25
C ASN A 14 -18.53 0.51 6.30
N ARG A 15 -18.93 1.72 6.72
CA ARG A 15 -18.21 2.55 7.71
C ARG A 15 -17.92 1.86 9.05
N LYS A 16 -18.68 0.81 9.40
CA LYS A 16 -18.49 0.00 10.61
C LYS A 16 -17.65 -1.26 10.40
N MET A 17 -17.34 -1.61 9.15
CA MET A 17 -16.62 -2.83 8.80
C MET A 17 -15.14 -2.53 8.52
N HIS A 18 -14.28 -3.42 9.01
CA HIS A 18 -12.83 -3.44 8.75
C HIS A 18 -12.47 -4.52 7.72
N VAL A 19 -13.48 -5.24 7.22
CA VAL A 19 -13.39 -6.29 6.21
C VAL A 19 -14.44 -5.99 5.14
N HIS A 20 -14.07 -6.09 3.87
CA HIS A 20 -15.02 -5.90 2.79
C HIS A 20 -16.07 -7.03 2.79
N PRO A 21 -17.37 -6.73 2.65
CA PRO A 21 -18.41 -7.76 2.72
C PRO A 21 -18.25 -8.84 1.66
N GLU A 22 -17.76 -8.49 0.46
CA GLU A 22 -17.49 -9.48 -0.60
C GLU A 22 -16.25 -10.34 -0.31
N ASP A 23 -15.32 -9.90 0.52
CA ASP A 23 -14.16 -10.71 0.92
C ASP A 23 -14.46 -11.62 2.11
N SER A 24 -15.38 -11.20 2.99
CA SER A 24 -15.67 -11.89 4.26
C SER A 24 -15.91 -13.41 4.13
N PRO A 25 -16.62 -13.93 3.11
CA PRO A 25 -16.83 -15.36 2.93
C PRO A 25 -15.57 -16.16 2.57
N PHE A 26 -14.50 -15.50 2.13
CA PHE A 26 -13.26 -16.16 1.68
C PHE A 26 -12.13 -16.02 2.70
N LEU A 27 -12.32 -15.22 3.74
CA LEU A 27 -11.38 -14.99 4.81
C LEU A 27 -11.50 -16.08 5.89
N HIS A 28 -11.22 -17.32 5.48
CA HIS A 28 -11.09 -18.46 6.39
C HIS A 28 -9.62 -18.63 6.75
N PHE A 29 -9.23 -18.15 7.92
CA PHE A 29 -7.86 -18.28 8.40
C PHE A 29 -7.73 -19.40 9.43
N PRO A 30 -6.60 -20.13 9.44
CA PRO A 30 -6.33 -21.15 10.43
C PRO A 30 -6.27 -20.60 11.87
N LYS A 31 -6.07 -19.29 12.04
CA LYS A 31 -6.15 -18.59 13.33
C LYS A 31 -7.19 -17.48 13.28
N LYS A 32 -7.92 -17.31 14.39
CA LYS A 32 -8.85 -16.20 14.56
C LYS A 32 -8.10 -14.87 14.45
N PRO A 33 -8.62 -13.90 13.68
CA PRO A 33 -7.96 -12.60 13.55
C PRO A 33 -8.09 -11.79 14.84
N TYR A 34 -7.15 -10.87 15.06
CA TYR A 34 -7.27 -9.86 16.09
C TYR A 34 -8.29 -8.81 15.64
N THR A 35 -9.33 -8.62 16.44
CA THR A 35 -10.46 -7.72 16.16
C THR A 35 -10.37 -6.40 16.93
N SER A 36 -9.42 -6.28 17.87
CA SER A 36 -9.19 -5.09 18.69
C SER A 36 -7.77 -5.05 19.24
N TYR A 37 -7.36 -3.89 19.73
CA TYR A 37 -6.09 -3.73 20.44
C TYR A 37 -6.05 -4.58 21.73
N GLN A 38 -7.15 -4.65 22.47
CA GLN A 38 -7.25 -5.43 23.72
C GLN A 38 -7.05 -6.93 23.45
N HIS A 39 -7.65 -7.45 22.39
CA HIS A 39 -7.45 -8.85 21.98
C HIS A 39 -5.97 -9.10 21.62
N TYR A 40 -5.38 -8.22 20.79
CA TYR A 40 -3.98 -8.35 20.41
C TYR A 40 -3.01 -8.25 21.60
N ILE A 41 -3.19 -7.26 22.48
CA ILE A 41 -2.24 -7.01 23.58
C ILE A 41 -2.29 -8.12 24.64
N SER A 42 -3.47 -8.72 24.87
CA SER A 42 -3.62 -9.89 25.75
C SER A 42 -2.73 -11.05 25.30
N ASP A 43 -2.75 -11.38 24.01
CA ASP A 43 -1.92 -12.45 23.45
C ASP A 43 -0.44 -12.04 23.37
N TYR A 44 -0.16 -10.78 23.11
CA TYR A 44 1.20 -10.24 23.06
C TYR A 44 1.90 -10.37 24.42
N LEU A 45 1.24 -9.96 25.50
CA LEU A 45 1.78 -10.05 26.86
C LEU A 45 1.99 -11.50 27.32
N GLN A 46 1.28 -12.45 26.72
CA GLN A 46 1.42 -13.89 26.99
C GLN A 46 2.37 -14.59 26.03
N ASN A 47 3.07 -13.88 25.13
CA ASN A 47 3.92 -14.44 24.08
C ASN A 47 3.19 -15.43 23.16
N LYS A 48 1.88 -15.23 22.92
CA LYS A 48 1.03 -16.09 22.07
C LYS A 48 0.84 -15.53 20.66
N VAL A 49 1.37 -14.34 20.38
CA VAL A 49 1.24 -13.70 19.07
C VAL A 49 1.90 -14.49 17.95
N ASN A 50 1.27 -14.45 16.78
CA ASN A 50 1.83 -15.00 15.57
C ASN A 50 1.79 -13.92 14.49
N ASP A 51 2.95 -13.61 13.92
CA ASP A 51 3.15 -12.51 12.97
C ASP A 51 2.27 -12.62 11.70
N SER A 52 1.82 -13.82 11.36
CA SER A 52 0.94 -14.09 10.22
C SER A 52 -0.55 -13.86 10.52
N THR A 53 -0.92 -13.64 11.78
CA THR A 53 -2.31 -13.41 12.18
C THR A 53 -2.78 -12.05 11.68
N LEU A 54 -4.02 -11.98 11.19
CA LEU A 54 -4.56 -10.74 10.68
C LEU A 54 -5.07 -9.82 11.78
N HIS A 55 -4.97 -8.52 11.51
CA HIS A 55 -5.48 -7.45 12.37
C HIS A 55 -6.76 -6.86 11.77
N SER A 56 -7.83 -7.64 11.79
CA SER A 56 -9.18 -7.25 11.35
C SER A 56 -9.84 -6.13 12.18
N GLY A 57 -9.20 -5.66 13.26
CA GLY A 57 -9.62 -4.46 13.99
C GLY A 57 -9.12 -3.15 13.38
N LEU A 58 -8.23 -3.21 12.38
CA LEU A 58 -7.69 -2.07 11.65
C LEU A 58 -8.40 -1.87 10.32
N LEU A 59 -8.45 -0.64 9.81
CA LEU A 59 -9.01 -0.37 8.49
C LEU A 59 -8.18 -1.07 7.40
N PRO A 60 -8.81 -1.61 6.36
CA PRO A 60 -8.08 -2.15 5.23
C PRO A 60 -7.37 -1.02 4.48
N VAL A 61 -6.18 -1.32 3.95
CA VAL A 61 -5.37 -0.41 3.14
C VAL A 61 -5.09 -1.10 1.80
N PRO A 62 -6.05 -1.08 0.85
CA PRO A 62 -5.87 -1.72 -0.46
C PRO A 62 -4.90 -0.98 -1.37
N TYR A 63 -4.74 0.32 -1.15
CA TYR A 63 -3.83 1.19 -1.86
C TYR A 63 -3.57 2.43 -1.02
N ILE A 64 -2.54 3.19 -1.39
CA ILE A 64 -2.18 4.48 -0.81
C ILE A 64 -1.89 5.43 -1.96
N GLY A 65 -2.45 6.63 -1.94
CA GLY A 65 -2.23 7.63 -2.99
C GLY A 65 -3.27 7.58 -4.12
N ASN A 66 -3.08 8.43 -5.13
CA ASN A 66 -4.02 8.57 -6.23
C ASN A 66 -3.72 7.51 -7.31
N ILE A 67 -4.39 6.36 -7.23
CA ILE A 67 -4.15 5.25 -8.17
C ILE A 67 -4.60 5.58 -9.60
N GLU A 68 -5.46 6.57 -9.80
CA GLU A 68 -5.94 6.96 -11.13
C GLU A 68 -4.92 7.83 -11.86
N SER A 69 -4.21 8.73 -11.17
CA SER A 69 -3.32 9.71 -11.82
C SER A 69 -1.84 9.55 -11.49
N ALA A 70 -1.45 8.64 -10.58
CA ALA A 70 -0.05 8.42 -10.25
C ALA A 70 0.80 8.13 -11.50
N THR A 71 2.04 8.60 -11.49
CA THR A 71 3.06 8.31 -12.51
C THR A 71 4.05 7.27 -12.01
N VAL A 72 4.05 6.97 -10.71
CA VAL A 72 4.81 5.86 -10.14
C VAL A 72 3.89 4.97 -9.31
N TYR A 73 3.88 3.68 -9.62
CA TYR A 73 3.11 2.65 -8.93
C TYR A 73 4.05 1.68 -8.23
N ILE A 74 3.75 1.37 -6.97
CA ILE A 74 4.47 0.38 -6.17
C ILE A 74 3.49 -0.74 -5.81
N LEU A 75 3.82 -1.97 -6.17
CA LEU A 75 3.05 -3.14 -5.80
C LEU A 75 3.66 -3.82 -4.59
N MET A 76 2.81 -4.07 -3.60
CA MET A 76 3.15 -4.67 -2.31
C MET A 76 2.23 -5.87 -2.04
N LEU A 77 2.54 -6.69 -1.04
CA LEU A 77 1.77 -7.90 -0.76
C LEU A 77 0.61 -7.65 0.21
N ASN A 78 0.89 -6.99 1.33
CA ASN A 78 -0.13 -6.51 2.24
C ASN A 78 0.40 -5.37 3.13
N PRO A 79 -0.51 -4.58 3.74
CA PRO A 79 -0.14 -3.63 4.77
C PRO A 79 0.60 -4.33 5.91
N GLY A 80 1.77 -3.81 6.26
CA GLY A 80 2.48 -4.25 7.46
C GLY A 80 1.70 -3.91 8.73
N PHE A 81 2.05 -4.56 9.82
CA PHE A 81 1.50 -4.27 11.14
C PHE A 81 2.59 -3.92 12.14
N SER A 82 2.37 -2.85 12.90
CA SER A 82 3.02 -2.57 14.17
C SER A 82 1.98 -2.16 15.22
N HIS A 83 2.30 -2.35 16.50
CA HIS A 83 1.33 -2.12 17.59
C HIS A 83 0.80 -0.68 17.64
N ASP A 84 1.58 0.29 17.16
CA ASP A 84 1.18 1.70 17.05
C ASP A 84 0.11 1.96 15.99
N ASP A 85 -0.16 1.02 15.07
CA ASP A 85 -1.27 1.15 14.10
C ASP A 85 -2.63 1.22 14.81
N TYR A 86 -2.85 0.41 15.85
CA TYR A 86 -4.07 0.49 16.66
C TYR A 86 -4.20 1.82 17.40
N ILE A 87 -3.07 2.39 17.85
CA ILE A 87 -3.05 3.68 18.51
C ILE A 87 -3.34 4.78 17.49
N ALA A 88 -2.68 4.76 16.33
CA ALA A 88 -2.87 5.73 15.26
C ALA A 88 -4.32 5.71 14.72
N GLU A 89 -4.93 4.54 14.60
CA GLU A 89 -6.33 4.40 14.17
C GLU A 89 -7.37 4.64 15.26
N SER A 90 -6.95 4.91 16.50
CA SER A 90 -7.84 5.10 17.63
C SER A 90 -8.58 6.46 17.58
N LYS A 91 -9.52 6.64 18.52
CA LYS A 91 -10.23 7.91 18.71
C LYS A 91 -9.32 9.08 19.10
N TYR A 92 -8.09 8.81 19.56
CA TYR A 92 -7.15 9.85 19.97
C TYR A 92 -6.50 10.57 18.78
N PHE A 93 -6.51 9.97 17.59
CA PHE A 93 -5.96 10.56 16.36
C PHE A 93 -7.00 10.58 15.23
N PRO A 94 -8.12 11.31 15.41
CA PRO A 94 -9.26 11.27 14.50
C PRO A 94 -8.90 11.74 13.08
N ASN A 95 -7.90 12.63 12.95
CA ASN A 95 -7.42 13.13 11.66
C ASN A 95 -6.78 12.02 10.83
N PHE A 96 -5.95 11.16 11.43
CA PHE A 96 -5.34 10.04 10.72
C PHE A 96 -6.41 9.02 10.29
N ARG A 97 -7.33 8.65 11.19
CA ARG A 97 -8.46 7.76 10.86
C ARG A 97 -9.33 8.32 9.74
N LYS A 98 -9.61 9.63 9.73
CA LYS A 98 -10.34 10.31 8.65
C LYS A 98 -9.57 10.24 7.34
N ALA A 99 -8.25 10.43 7.38
CA ALA A 99 -7.40 10.40 6.21
C ALA A 99 -7.28 8.98 5.61
N LEU A 100 -7.18 7.92 6.42
CA LEU A 100 -7.26 6.52 5.97
C LEU A 100 -8.60 6.23 5.26
N LYS A 101 -9.72 6.67 5.84
CA LYS A 101 -11.04 6.53 5.20
C LYS A 101 -11.15 7.32 3.89
N ALA A 102 -10.57 8.51 3.83
CA ALA A 102 -10.53 9.30 2.61
C ALA A 102 -9.65 8.64 1.53
N ASN A 103 -8.56 7.99 1.94
CA ASN A 103 -7.67 7.26 1.06
C ASN A 103 -8.39 6.13 0.31
N LEU A 104 -9.40 5.46 0.90
CA LEU A 104 -10.26 4.48 0.20
C LEU A 104 -10.98 5.04 -1.04
N LYS A 105 -11.08 6.37 -1.21
CA LYS A 105 -11.62 6.98 -2.44
C LYS A 105 -10.63 6.99 -3.61
N ALA A 106 -9.36 6.60 -3.37
CA ALA A 106 -8.31 6.43 -4.38
C ALA A 106 -7.86 7.70 -5.11
N LYS A 107 -8.15 8.88 -4.52
CA LYS A 107 -7.84 10.21 -5.10
C LYS A 107 -6.98 11.10 -4.20
N SER A 108 -6.59 10.60 -3.03
CA SER A 108 -5.77 11.36 -2.08
C SER A 108 -4.29 11.28 -2.49
N PRO A 109 -3.46 12.28 -2.19
CA PRO A 109 -2.00 12.10 -2.23
C PRO A 109 -1.55 10.93 -1.34
N PHE A 110 -0.31 10.47 -1.53
CA PHE A 110 0.27 9.37 -0.77
C PHE A 110 0.28 9.68 0.73
N LEU A 111 -0.68 9.10 1.45
CA LEU A 111 -1.02 9.45 2.83
C LEU A 111 0.19 9.51 3.77
N PHE A 112 1.04 8.48 3.70
CA PHE A 112 2.17 8.31 4.62
C PHE A 112 3.36 9.24 4.35
N LEU A 113 3.26 10.13 3.35
CA LEU A 113 4.23 11.20 3.12
C LEU A 113 3.72 12.57 3.58
N HIS A 114 2.49 12.63 4.09
CA HIS A 114 1.97 13.85 4.69
C HIS A 114 2.67 14.13 6.02
N PRO A 115 3.15 15.36 6.28
CA PRO A 115 3.88 15.72 7.51
C PRO A 115 3.18 15.27 8.79
N ASP A 116 1.87 15.50 8.88
CA ASP A 116 1.04 15.14 10.05
C ASP A 116 1.00 13.65 10.38
N PHE A 117 1.44 12.77 9.45
CA PHE A 117 1.36 11.32 9.59
C PHE A 117 2.72 10.62 9.57
N LEU A 118 3.83 11.37 9.48
CA LEU A 118 5.19 10.82 9.49
C LEU A 118 5.53 10.06 10.78
N TRP A 119 4.87 10.40 11.90
CA TRP A 119 5.04 9.73 13.18
C TRP A 119 4.42 8.33 13.22
N THR A 120 3.56 7.95 12.26
CA THR A 120 2.92 6.62 12.22
C THR A 120 3.87 5.53 11.73
N GLY A 121 3.58 4.25 11.99
CA GLY A 121 4.36 3.12 11.46
C GLY A 121 4.54 3.17 9.93
N GLY A 122 3.45 3.39 9.19
CA GLY A 122 3.49 3.59 7.74
C GLY A 122 4.28 4.84 7.33
N GLY A 123 4.14 5.94 8.07
CA GLY A 123 4.88 7.19 7.84
C GLY A 123 6.39 6.98 7.91
N ARG A 124 6.88 6.43 9.01
CA ARG A 124 8.31 6.13 9.22
C ARG A 124 8.86 5.16 8.16
N TYR A 125 8.06 4.16 7.78
CA TYR A 125 8.46 3.17 6.78
C TYR A 125 8.61 3.77 5.38
N TRP A 126 7.63 4.56 4.93
CA TRP A 126 7.65 5.14 3.58
C TRP A 126 8.58 6.34 3.47
N GLU A 127 8.65 7.21 4.49
CA GLU A 127 9.60 8.32 4.51
C GLU A 127 11.05 7.83 4.33
N LYS A 128 11.44 6.79 5.08
CA LYS A 128 12.76 6.16 4.93
C LYS A 128 13.04 5.65 3.52
N ARG A 129 12.02 5.09 2.84
CA ARG A 129 12.13 4.56 1.47
C ARG A 129 12.29 5.66 0.43
N PHE A 130 11.65 6.81 0.65
CA PHE A 130 11.69 7.95 -0.26
C PHE A 130 12.77 8.97 0.10
N ALA A 131 13.43 8.85 1.24
CA ALA A 131 14.41 9.82 1.74
C ALA A 131 15.51 10.15 0.72
N ILE A 132 16.05 9.16 0.01
CA ILE A 132 17.09 9.39 -1.00
C ILE A 132 16.53 10.17 -2.21
N ILE A 133 15.34 9.81 -2.68
CA ILE A 133 14.65 10.52 -3.78
C ILE A 133 14.33 11.96 -3.35
N ALA A 134 13.84 12.15 -2.13
CA ALA A 134 13.52 13.47 -1.59
C ALA A 134 14.77 14.36 -1.45
N LYS A 135 15.91 13.80 -1.01
CA LYS A 135 17.19 14.51 -0.96
C LYS A 135 17.69 14.91 -2.36
N GLU A 136 17.54 14.04 -3.35
CA GLU A 136 17.89 14.39 -4.73
C GLU A 136 16.98 15.50 -5.29
N LEU A 137 15.68 15.47 -5.00
CA LEU A 137 14.76 16.55 -5.39
C LEU A 137 15.10 17.87 -4.69
N LEU A 138 15.41 17.83 -3.39
CA LEU A 138 15.90 19.00 -2.65
C LEU A 138 17.12 19.62 -3.33
N ARG A 139 18.12 18.79 -3.70
CA ARG A 139 19.34 19.24 -4.36
C ARG A 139 19.07 19.81 -5.77
N LYS A 140 18.28 19.10 -6.58
CA LYS A 140 18.03 19.48 -7.99
C LYS A 140 17.09 20.67 -8.14
N LYS A 141 16.02 20.74 -7.33
CA LYS A 141 14.99 21.78 -7.41
C LYS A 141 15.17 22.92 -6.39
N LYS A 142 16.13 22.80 -5.46
CA LYS A 142 16.40 23.78 -4.39
C LYS A 142 15.17 24.07 -3.50
N ILE A 143 14.45 23.01 -3.12
CA ILE A 143 13.20 23.06 -2.33
C ILE A 143 13.38 22.44 -0.94
N ALA A 144 12.49 22.73 0.00
CA ALA A 144 12.53 22.12 1.33
C ALA A 144 12.17 20.63 1.29
N TYR A 145 12.64 19.84 2.28
CA TYR A 145 12.35 18.41 2.36
C TYR A 145 10.85 18.10 2.36
N LYS A 146 10.05 18.90 3.09
CA LYS A 146 8.57 18.77 3.10
C LYS A 146 7.94 18.96 1.72
N GLU A 147 8.52 19.82 0.88
CA GLU A 147 8.04 20.09 -0.47
C GLU A 147 8.43 18.93 -1.40
N ALA A 148 9.62 18.38 -1.23
CA ALA A 148 10.03 17.16 -1.93
C ALA A 148 9.10 15.98 -1.59
N LEU A 149 8.76 15.77 -0.31
CA LEU A 149 7.79 14.74 0.09
C LEU A 149 6.41 14.99 -0.51
N LYS A 150 5.95 16.25 -0.55
CA LYS A 150 4.67 16.62 -1.19
C LYS A 150 4.68 16.26 -2.68
N LEU A 151 5.71 16.62 -3.43
CA LEU A 151 5.84 16.28 -4.85
C LEU A 151 5.80 14.76 -5.08
N ILE A 152 6.53 14.00 -4.26
CA ILE A 152 6.50 12.53 -4.32
C ILE A 152 5.07 12.03 -4.03
N SER A 153 4.41 12.58 -3.00
CA SER A 153 3.08 12.15 -2.59
C SER A 153 2.00 12.34 -3.66
N GLU A 154 2.15 13.33 -4.54
CA GLU A 154 1.18 13.62 -5.61
C GLU A 154 1.36 12.69 -6.83
N LYS A 155 2.52 12.03 -6.94
CA LYS A 155 2.92 11.26 -8.12
C LYS A 155 3.00 9.75 -7.86
N VAL A 156 3.10 9.34 -6.60
CA VAL A 156 3.24 7.94 -6.21
C VAL A 156 1.90 7.37 -5.74
N ALA A 157 1.65 6.12 -6.12
CA ALA A 157 0.66 5.27 -5.48
C ALA A 157 1.26 3.91 -5.10
N CYS A 158 0.80 3.33 -3.99
CA CYS A 158 1.05 1.95 -3.61
C CYS A 158 -0.23 1.15 -3.74
N ILE A 159 -0.16 -0.09 -4.23
CA ILE A 159 -1.30 -1.02 -4.30
C ILE A 159 -0.91 -2.30 -3.58
N GLU A 160 -1.76 -2.73 -2.66
CA GLU A 160 -1.59 -3.95 -1.88
C GLU A 160 -2.40 -5.08 -2.52
N LEU A 161 -1.77 -6.24 -2.72
CA LEU A 161 -2.46 -7.40 -3.28
C LEU A 161 -3.53 -7.93 -2.32
N PHE A 162 -3.21 -7.92 -1.03
CA PHE A 162 -4.08 -8.31 0.06
C PHE A 162 -4.23 -7.13 1.01
N PRO A 163 -5.45 -6.58 1.19
CA PRO A 163 -5.65 -5.25 1.78
C PRO A 163 -5.64 -5.24 3.31
N TYR A 164 -5.41 -6.38 3.97
CA TYR A 164 -5.54 -6.53 5.42
C TYR A 164 -4.18 -6.67 6.12
N HIS A 165 -4.09 -6.08 7.31
CA HIS A 165 -2.85 -5.98 8.07
C HIS A 165 -2.37 -7.30 8.65
N SER A 166 -1.08 -7.57 8.51
CA SER A 166 -0.34 -8.57 9.30
C SER A 166 1.13 -8.17 9.37
N LYS A 167 1.87 -8.71 10.34
CA LYS A 167 3.32 -8.44 10.45
C LYS A 167 4.11 -9.23 9.40
N LYS A 168 3.64 -10.44 9.06
CA LYS A 168 4.19 -11.29 8.00
C LYS A 168 3.11 -11.70 7.03
N PHE A 169 3.35 -11.49 5.74
CA PHE A 169 2.49 -12.00 4.68
C PHE A 169 2.51 -13.54 4.67
N SER A 170 1.34 -14.16 4.67
CA SER A 170 1.18 -15.62 4.74
C SER A 170 -0.03 -16.15 3.97
N VAL A 171 -0.71 -15.29 3.21
CA VAL A 171 -1.91 -15.66 2.47
C VAL A 171 -1.52 -16.51 1.26
N SER A 172 -2.18 -17.66 1.11
CA SER A 172 -1.90 -18.59 0.00
C SER A 172 -2.35 -18.00 -1.34
N ALA A 173 -1.70 -18.42 -2.44
CA ALA A 173 -2.13 -18.02 -3.78
C ALA A 173 -3.59 -18.43 -4.07
N ASN A 174 -4.03 -19.60 -3.58
CA ASN A 174 -5.41 -20.04 -3.73
C ASN A 174 -6.39 -19.09 -3.05
N THR A 175 -6.11 -18.68 -1.81
CA THR A 175 -6.93 -17.69 -1.09
C THR A 175 -6.96 -16.35 -1.81
N LEU A 176 -5.82 -15.84 -2.29
CA LEU A 176 -5.75 -14.60 -3.07
C LEU A 176 -6.58 -14.68 -4.37
N ASN A 177 -6.58 -15.84 -5.02
CA ASN A 177 -7.33 -16.05 -6.26
C ASN A 177 -8.84 -16.13 -6.03
N GLN A 178 -9.29 -16.40 -4.81
CA GLN A 178 -10.70 -16.41 -4.44
C GLN A 178 -11.18 -15.05 -3.92
N LEU A 179 -10.27 -14.22 -3.37
CA LEU A 179 -10.63 -12.92 -2.79
C LEU A 179 -10.99 -11.87 -3.85
N PRO A 180 -12.23 -11.35 -3.85
CA PRO A 180 -12.65 -10.31 -4.78
C PRO A 180 -11.73 -9.07 -4.76
N SER A 181 -11.27 -8.63 -3.58
CA SER A 181 -10.32 -7.52 -3.49
C SER A 181 -9.04 -7.75 -4.28
N SER A 182 -8.47 -8.95 -4.16
CA SER A 182 -7.20 -9.32 -4.79
C SER A 182 -7.37 -9.49 -6.29
N GLN A 183 -8.48 -10.08 -6.74
CA GLN A 183 -8.85 -10.14 -8.15
C GLN A 183 -9.00 -8.72 -8.75
N LYS A 184 -9.67 -7.80 -8.05
CA LYS A 184 -9.83 -6.41 -8.50
C LYS A 184 -8.48 -5.67 -8.54
N ALA A 185 -7.59 -5.89 -7.57
CA ALA A 185 -6.26 -5.32 -7.58
C ALA A 185 -5.42 -5.82 -8.76
N LYS A 186 -5.38 -7.14 -8.99
CA LYS A 186 -4.70 -7.75 -10.15
C LYS A 186 -5.27 -7.22 -11.47
N ALA A 187 -6.60 -7.20 -11.61
CA ALA A 187 -7.25 -6.71 -12.82
C ALA A 187 -6.93 -5.24 -13.10
N PHE A 188 -6.93 -4.38 -12.06
CA PHE A 188 -6.53 -2.98 -12.20
C PHE A 188 -5.08 -2.85 -12.67
N VAL A 189 -4.16 -3.59 -12.05
CA VAL A 189 -2.74 -3.56 -12.44
C VAL A 189 -2.55 -4.03 -13.89
N GLN A 190 -3.13 -5.17 -14.26
CA GLN A 190 -2.96 -5.77 -15.59
C GLN A 190 -3.59 -4.93 -16.72
N LYS A 191 -4.82 -4.44 -16.51
CA LYS A 191 -5.58 -3.72 -17.53
C LYS A 191 -5.24 -2.23 -17.61
N TYR A 192 -4.74 -1.64 -16.52
CA TYR A 192 -4.48 -0.20 -16.45
C TYR A 192 -2.99 0.12 -16.25
N VAL A 193 -2.41 -0.30 -15.12
CA VAL A 193 -1.06 0.15 -14.72
C VAL A 193 0.02 -0.37 -15.67
N ILE A 194 -0.03 -1.67 -16.03
CA ILE A 194 0.94 -2.28 -16.96
C ILE A 194 0.85 -1.63 -18.34
N GLN A 195 -0.36 -1.30 -18.80
CA GLN A 195 -0.55 -0.65 -20.10
C GLN A 195 0.09 0.75 -20.11
N ARG A 196 -0.06 1.52 -19.03
CA ARG A 196 0.62 2.82 -18.87
C ARG A 196 2.14 2.66 -18.80
N ALA A 197 2.63 1.65 -18.08
CA ALA A 197 4.06 1.38 -18.00
C ALA A 197 4.65 1.01 -19.37
N LYS A 198 3.96 0.18 -20.17
CA LYS A 198 4.37 -0.19 -21.55
C LYS A 198 4.44 1.04 -22.47
N ARG A 199 3.54 2.02 -22.31
CA ARG A 199 3.55 3.30 -23.05
C ARG A 199 4.49 4.36 -22.47
N ARG A 200 5.26 4.03 -21.43
CA ARG A 200 6.14 4.96 -20.70
C ARG A 200 5.42 6.16 -20.06
N GLU A 201 4.13 6.00 -19.75
CA GLU A 201 3.32 7.00 -19.02
C GLU A 201 3.39 6.81 -17.50
N ALA A 202 3.98 5.69 -17.06
CA ALA A 202 4.17 5.37 -15.66
C ALA A 202 5.40 4.48 -15.45
N LEU A 203 5.95 4.54 -14.22
CA LEU A 203 6.88 3.57 -13.68
C LEU A 203 6.12 2.58 -12.78
N LEU A 204 6.33 1.29 -12.98
CA LEU A 204 5.77 0.23 -12.14
C LEU A 204 6.90 -0.49 -11.39
N ILE A 205 6.86 -0.48 -10.07
CA ILE A 205 7.80 -1.18 -9.19
C ILE A 205 7.07 -2.34 -8.54
N VAL A 206 7.54 -3.57 -8.74
CA VAL A 206 6.85 -4.79 -8.32
C VAL A 206 7.63 -5.50 -7.21
N ARG A 207 7.00 -5.70 -6.05
CA ARG A 207 7.45 -6.64 -5.02
C ARG A 207 6.54 -7.86 -4.97
N GLY A 208 7.14 -9.05 -4.92
CA GLY A 208 6.39 -10.31 -4.89
C GLY A 208 5.73 -10.64 -6.23
N ASN A 209 6.46 -10.45 -7.34
CA ASN A 209 5.95 -10.57 -8.70
C ASN A 209 5.23 -11.89 -9.01
N LYS A 210 5.63 -13.00 -8.37
CA LYS A 210 4.94 -14.29 -8.47
C LYS A 210 3.49 -14.22 -8.00
N PHE A 211 3.21 -13.51 -6.90
CA PHE A 211 1.84 -13.35 -6.40
C PHE A 211 1.01 -12.40 -7.27
N TRP A 212 1.67 -11.44 -7.91
CA TRP A 212 1.05 -10.51 -8.85
C TRP A 212 0.87 -11.07 -10.26
N GLU A 213 1.41 -12.26 -10.54
CA GLU A 213 1.41 -12.88 -11.88
C GLU A 213 2.03 -11.95 -12.94
N ILE A 214 3.15 -11.31 -12.58
CA ILE A 214 3.91 -10.43 -13.46
C ILE A 214 5.27 -11.05 -13.72
N GLU A 215 5.48 -11.50 -14.95
CA GLU A 215 6.74 -12.11 -15.41
C GLU A 215 7.53 -11.19 -16.34
N GLU A 216 6.84 -10.26 -17.00
CA GLU A 216 7.45 -9.34 -17.97
C GLU A 216 8.27 -8.24 -17.28
N SER A 217 9.53 -8.10 -17.68
CA SER A 217 10.30 -6.88 -17.45
C SER A 217 10.28 -6.01 -18.70
N ALA A 218 9.74 -4.80 -18.58
CA ALA A 218 9.93 -3.71 -19.53
C ALA A 218 10.83 -2.64 -18.88
N PRO A 219 11.42 -1.68 -19.62
CA PRO A 219 12.25 -0.62 -19.03
C PRO A 219 11.58 0.11 -17.86
N ASN A 220 10.25 0.24 -17.92
CA ASN A 220 9.39 0.89 -16.95
C ASN A 220 8.72 -0.05 -15.94
N ILE A 221 9.01 -1.35 -15.99
CA ILE A 221 8.49 -2.35 -15.07
C ILE A 221 9.68 -2.97 -14.33
N VAL A 222 9.91 -2.49 -13.11
CA VAL A 222 11.03 -2.86 -12.27
C VAL A 222 10.58 -3.91 -11.27
N ILE A 223 10.98 -5.17 -11.49
CA ILE A 223 10.77 -6.24 -10.52
C ILE A 223 11.89 -6.22 -9.49
N ILE A 224 11.57 -5.92 -8.23
CA ILE A 224 12.53 -5.96 -7.12
C ILE A 224 12.71 -7.42 -6.69
N LYS A 225 13.74 -8.07 -7.24
CA LYS A 225 14.31 -9.31 -6.68
C LYS A 225 15.35 -8.93 -5.62
N SER A 226 15.55 -9.78 -4.62
CA SER A 226 16.42 -9.50 -3.46
C SER A 226 17.89 -9.16 -3.81
N ARG A 227 18.35 -9.30 -5.06
CA ARG A 227 19.77 -9.09 -5.44
C ARG A 227 20.08 -8.54 -6.84
N THR A 228 19.12 -8.06 -7.65
CA THR A 228 19.39 -7.98 -9.12
C THR A 228 19.31 -6.59 -9.77
N VAL A 229 18.69 -5.58 -9.14
CA VAL A 229 18.58 -4.25 -9.76
C VAL A 229 19.42 -3.24 -8.99
N SER A 230 20.33 -2.55 -9.69
CA SER A 230 21.10 -1.44 -9.11
C SER A 230 20.13 -0.38 -8.59
N PHE A 231 20.17 -0.15 -7.29
CA PHE A 231 19.33 0.83 -6.60
C PHE A 231 19.47 2.24 -7.21
N LYS A 232 20.66 2.58 -7.73
CA LYS A 232 20.92 3.83 -8.45
C LYS A 232 20.06 3.98 -9.72
N LYS A 233 19.96 2.92 -10.53
CA LYS A 233 19.14 2.91 -11.75
C LYS A 233 17.65 3.12 -11.45
N ILE A 234 17.15 2.56 -10.34
CA ILE A 234 15.77 2.77 -9.91
C ILE A 234 15.55 4.24 -9.54
N ILE A 235 16.48 4.86 -8.81
CA ILE A 235 16.37 6.28 -8.43
C ILE A 235 16.35 7.19 -9.66
N GLU A 236 17.25 6.94 -10.63
CA GLU A 236 17.31 7.74 -11.86
C GLU A 236 15.98 7.69 -12.62
N ILE A 237 15.47 6.49 -12.90
CA ILE A 237 14.17 6.32 -13.56
C ILE A 237 13.07 6.97 -12.71
N PHE A 238 13.06 6.74 -11.38
CA PHE A 238 12.05 7.33 -10.50
C PHE A 238 12.01 8.85 -10.62
N LEU A 239 13.16 9.52 -10.62
CA LEU A 239 13.24 10.98 -10.72
C LEU A 239 12.67 11.51 -12.03
N GLU A 240 12.73 10.75 -13.14
CA GLU A 240 12.09 11.13 -14.42
C GLU A 240 10.56 11.20 -14.31
N TYR A 241 9.92 10.36 -13.50
CA TYR A 241 8.45 10.32 -13.34
C TYR A 241 7.91 11.27 -12.27
N ILE A 242 8.79 11.87 -11.45
CA ILE A 242 8.41 12.82 -10.39
C ILE A 242 8.72 14.27 -10.76
N SER A 243 9.76 14.50 -11.57
CA SER A 243 10.25 15.84 -11.91
C SER A 243 9.26 16.65 -12.72
#